data_AF-R4SP18-F1
#
_entry.id   AF-R4SP18-F1
#
_cell.length_a   1.000
_cell.length_b   1.000
_cell.length_c   1.000
_cell.angle_alpha   90.00
_cell.angle_beta   90.00
_cell.angle_gamma   90.00
#
_symmetry.space_group_name_H-M   'P 1'
#
loop_
_entity.id
_entity.type
_entity.pdbx_description
1 polymer ?
#
loop_
_entity_poly.entity_id
_entity_poly.type
_entity_poly.pdbx_seq_one_letter_code
_entity_poly.pdbx_strand_id
1 'polypeptide(L)'
;MTTLRRLGALAGVSALLLSISVTGAPGAAALSRVTGSGSSYVGVAMTDWQNGATSRGIPVNYSATNSPAGVNQYGDRTVDFGGTEAEVSSLLAAGGGGVTAQTRGYQYVPDVAGAVAVMYNVTDQAGKRVDYLHLTREVIGRIFSRDITRWSDPAITATNGGKSLPDQPITLVGRTGQSGTTALFYDFIAHAAPDAYQRFVSRNVGNGMGSLPAGVRPIQLPERGPDADWYRLLADSDQIAQAIGKATIPFSIAYDEFAYAQRHNVPAAWVQNGAGQYTQPYAENIASALKFAELRPDLSQKLDKVYSNTDPKTYPISAYSYIMMPCTSGRDTCRGGYGDQGKTDTMTAFLEHVACDGQINMARIGYSPLPPNLSQEIMNSNARLTGQPPKQLNAGNCANPTFRGSLGAGAASPPDPLVTAGIIAPNGKPAAGPGAGGPSKPAGPGTGPATGDKTATATANPDEESAGGGSKNWREAAPAAYDEGGFGGFGGWAALVLFVAIVTPLVVRGVIRKLRRA
;
A
#
# COMPACT_ATOMS: atom_id res chain seq x y z
N MET A 1 53.26 -66.14 79.43
CA MET A 1 52.35 -64.98 79.41
C MET A 1 52.00 -64.68 77.96
N THR A 2 50.69 -64.52 77.71
CA THR A 2 50.02 -63.96 76.52
C THR A 2 50.20 -64.65 75.15
N THR A 3 49.07 -65.17 74.67
CA THR A 3 48.88 -66.07 73.53
C THR A 3 48.45 -65.34 72.24
N LEU A 4 48.73 -66.01 71.13
CA LEU A 4 48.58 -65.64 69.71
C LEU A 4 47.13 -65.73 69.13
N ARG A 5 46.95 -65.04 67.98
CA ARG A 5 46.17 -65.35 66.74
C ARG A 5 44.83 -64.62 66.40
N ARG A 6 44.90 -63.92 65.24
CA ARG A 6 44.05 -63.92 64.01
C ARG A 6 42.75 -63.07 63.88
N LEU A 7 42.79 -62.26 62.81
CA LEU A 7 41.81 -61.93 61.73
C LEU A 7 40.35 -61.54 62.02
N GLY A 8 39.90 -60.46 61.35
CA GLY A 8 38.50 -60.20 60.99
C GLY A 8 38.34 -58.85 60.26
N ALA A 9 37.99 -58.89 58.97
CA ALA A 9 37.79 -57.76 58.07
C ALA A 9 36.42 -57.05 58.28
N LEU A 10 36.29 -55.77 57.88
CA LEU A 10 35.08 -55.23 57.22
C LEU A 10 35.26 -53.81 56.65
N ALA A 11 35.27 -53.79 55.30
CA ALA A 11 34.70 -52.82 54.36
C ALA A 11 34.98 -51.31 54.50
N GLY A 12 35.80 -50.80 53.58
CA GLY A 12 35.85 -49.38 53.21
C GLY A 12 34.64 -48.96 52.37
N VAL A 13 34.03 -47.84 52.75
CA VAL A 13 33.00 -47.17 51.95
C VAL A 13 33.69 -46.28 50.92
N SER A 14 33.68 -46.72 49.66
CA SER A 14 34.02 -45.87 48.52
C SER A 14 32.86 -44.93 48.23
N ALA A 15 33.06 -43.63 48.44
CA ALA A 15 32.11 -42.60 48.01
C ALA A 15 32.17 -42.46 46.48
N LEU A 16 31.23 -43.07 45.78
CA LEU A 16 31.02 -42.87 44.35
C LEU A 16 30.31 -41.51 44.16
N LEU A 17 31.07 -40.45 43.88
CA LEU A 17 30.54 -39.17 43.42
C LEU A 17 29.97 -39.36 42.01
N LEU A 18 28.66 -39.50 41.92
CA LEU A 18 27.94 -39.52 40.65
C LEU A 18 27.89 -38.09 40.09
N SER A 19 28.80 -37.78 39.17
CA SER A 19 28.77 -36.55 38.38
C SER A 19 27.58 -36.58 37.44
N ILE A 20 26.40 -36.16 37.91
CA ILE A 20 25.26 -35.88 37.04
C ILE A 20 25.61 -34.60 36.28
N SER A 21 26.14 -34.75 35.07
CA SER A 21 26.18 -33.68 34.08
C SER A 21 24.73 -33.38 33.69
N VAL A 22 24.11 -32.40 34.36
CA VAL A 22 22.87 -31.80 33.91
C VAL A 22 23.19 -31.09 32.60
N THR A 23 22.97 -31.77 31.49
CA THR A 23 22.86 -31.15 30.18
C THR A 23 21.60 -30.29 30.23
N GLY A 24 21.77 -29.00 30.55
CA GLY A 24 20.69 -28.03 30.44
C GLY A 24 20.13 -28.12 29.02
N ALA A 25 18.83 -28.37 28.89
CA ALA A 25 18.14 -28.22 27.62
C ALA A 25 18.51 -26.84 27.04
N PRO A 26 18.81 -26.71 25.74
CA PRO A 26 19.06 -25.41 25.15
C PRO A 26 17.88 -24.50 25.50
N GLY A 27 18.14 -23.45 26.29
CA GLY A 27 17.11 -22.49 26.64
C GLY A 27 16.53 -21.93 25.34
N ALA A 28 15.20 -21.93 25.21
CA ALA A 28 14.55 -21.24 24.10
C ALA A 28 15.16 -19.84 24.00
N ALA A 29 15.70 -19.48 22.82
CA ALA A 29 16.28 -18.16 22.62
C ALA A 29 15.24 -17.11 23.01
N ALA A 30 15.58 -16.26 23.97
CA ALA A 30 14.66 -15.24 24.44
C ALA A 30 14.41 -14.25 23.31
N LEU A 31 13.14 -14.01 22.98
CA LEU A 31 12.74 -13.01 22.00
C LEU A 31 13.24 -11.62 22.44
N SER A 32 14.03 -10.96 21.60
CA SER A 32 14.47 -9.57 21.83
C SER A 32 13.42 -8.60 21.30
N ARG A 33 13.23 -7.48 22.00
CA ARG A 33 12.32 -6.42 21.52
C ARG A 33 12.77 -5.89 20.15
N VAL A 34 11.81 -5.77 19.25
CA VAL A 34 11.97 -5.15 17.92
C VAL A 34 11.15 -3.86 17.88
N THR A 35 11.76 -2.78 17.40
CA THR A 35 11.07 -1.50 17.22
C THR A 35 10.96 -1.13 15.75
N GLY A 36 9.83 -0.55 15.35
CA GLY A 36 9.62 -0.01 14.02
C GLY A 36 8.99 1.36 14.03
N SER A 37 9.05 2.04 12.90
CA SER A 37 8.43 3.35 12.71
C SER A 37 8.19 3.61 11.22
N GLY A 38 7.27 4.51 10.91
CA GLY A 38 7.12 5.00 9.55
C GLY A 38 5.69 5.31 9.18
N SER A 39 5.23 4.77 8.06
CA SER A 39 3.91 5.01 7.51
C SER A 39 2.78 5.00 8.54
N SER A 40 1.98 6.07 8.53
CA SER A 40 0.68 6.10 9.21
C SER A 40 -0.41 5.36 8.41
N TYR A 41 -0.21 5.12 7.12
CA TYR A 41 -1.16 4.39 6.28
C TYR A 41 -1.50 3.02 6.88
N VAL A 42 -0.50 2.29 7.37
CA VAL A 42 -0.67 0.97 8.01
C VAL A 42 -1.00 1.06 9.50
N GLY A 43 -1.14 2.27 10.06
CA GLY A 43 -1.19 2.47 11.52
C GLY A 43 -2.34 1.73 12.21
N VAL A 44 -3.51 1.62 11.57
CA VAL A 44 -4.65 0.88 12.10
C VAL A 44 -4.39 -0.63 12.11
N ALA A 45 -3.88 -1.19 11.02
CA ALA A 45 -3.50 -2.61 10.93
C ALA A 45 -2.36 -2.95 11.90
N MET A 46 -1.33 -2.12 11.96
CA MET A 46 -0.19 -2.30 12.84
C MET A 46 -0.57 -2.25 14.32
N THR A 47 -1.61 -1.50 14.69
CA THR A 47 -2.17 -1.53 16.05
C THR A 47 -2.80 -2.90 16.35
N ASP A 48 -3.59 -3.44 15.43
CA ASP A 48 -4.20 -4.79 15.56
C ASP A 48 -3.12 -5.87 15.68
N TRP A 49 -2.10 -5.84 14.80
CA TRP A 49 -1.00 -6.79 14.81
C TRP A 49 -0.12 -6.69 16.06
N GLN A 50 0.16 -5.50 16.56
CA GLN A 50 0.91 -5.33 17.82
C GLN A 50 0.14 -5.91 19.01
N ASN A 51 -1.18 -5.73 19.06
CA ASN A 51 -2.02 -6.32 20.10
C ASN A 51 -2.00 -7.85 20.03
N GLY A 52 -2.13 -8.42 18.83
CA GLY A 52 -2.04 -9.88 18.60
C GLY A 52 -0.63 -10.47 18.79
N ALA A 53 0.42 -9.69 18.56
CA ALA A 53 1.80 -10.05 18.89
C ALA A 53 2.03 -10.06 20.40
N THR A 54 1.60 -9.00 21.09
CA THR A 54 1.72 -8.84 22.55
C THR A 54 1.02 -9.97 23.30
N SER A 55 -0.19 -10.36 22.88
CA SER A 55 -0.94 -11.45 23.51
C SER A 55 -0.25 -12.83 23.37
N ARG A 56 0.64 -12.99 22.40
CA ARG A 56 1.48 -14.19 22.18
C ARG A 56 2.91 -14.03 22.69
N GLY A 57 3.21 -12.94 23.41
CA GLY A 57 4.53 -12.68 23.97
C GLY A 57 5.59 -12.30 22.94
N ILE A 58 5.20 -11.85 21.73
CA ILE A 58 6.11 -11.38 20.68
C ILE A 58 6.35 -9.88 20.88
N PRO A 59 7.56 -9.43 21.28
CA PRO A 59 7.79 -8.06 21.72
C PRO A 59 8.07 -7.09 20.55
N VAL A 60 7.02 -6.68 19.83
CA VAL A 60 7.11 -5.68 18.74
C VAL A 60 6.41 -4.38 19.12
N ASN A 61 7.10 -3.25 18.90
CA ASN A 61 6.51 -1.92 18.99
C ASN A 61 6.68 -1.18 17.67
N TYR A 62 5.66 -0.47 17.21
CA TYR A 62 5.69 0.37 16.02
C TYR A 62 5.12 1.76 16.29
N SER A 63 5.84 2.79 15.85
CA SER A 63 5.40 4.18 15.92
C SER A 63 4.94 4.67 14.55
N ALA A 64 3.62 4.83 14.39
CA ALA A 64 3.03 5.42 13.19
C ALA A 64 3.34 6.93 13.12
N THR A 65 4.02 7.35 12.07
CA THR A 65 4.45 8.72 11.80
C THR A 65 4.28 9.06 10.31
N ASN A 66 5.34 9.00 9.52
CA ASN A 66 5.33 9.12 8.06
C ASN A 66 6.40 8.21 7.43
N SER A 67 6.16 7.79 6.19
CA SER A 67 6.99 6.82 5.49
C SER A 67 8.44 7.27 5.29
N PRO A 68 8.72 8.53 4.87
CA PRO A 68 10.09 9.05 4.79
C PRO A 68 10.84 8.99 6.13
N ALA A 69 10.22 9.38 7.24
CA ALA A 69 10.83 9.30 8.56
C ALA A 69 11.17 7.84 8.93
N GLY A 70 10.24 6.90 8.73
CA GLY A 70 10.49 5.48 8.99
C GLY A 70 11.61 4.89 8.13
N VAL A 71 11.66 5.27 6.86
CA VAL A 71 12.73 4.85 5.93
C VAL A 71 14.10 5.33 6.40
N ASN A 72 14.21 6.61 6.77
CA ASN A 72 15.49 7.17 7.26
C ASN A 72 15.86 6.61 8.64
N GLN A 73 14.91 6.51 9.57
CA GLN A 73 15.14 5.93 10.90
C GLN A 73 15.62 4.49 10.82
N TYR A 74 15.05 3.70 9.89
CA TYR A 74 15.56 2.40 9.53
C TYR A 74 16.99 2.52 8.97
N GLY A 75 17.24 3.34 7.95
CA GLY A 75 18.60 3.50 7.40
C GLY A 75 19.66 3.82 8.46
N ASP A 76 19.30 4.67 9.41
CA ASP A 76 20.16 5.16 10.49
C ASP A 76 20.27 4.19 11.69
N ARG A 77 19.60 3.03 11.61
CA ARG A 77 19.56 1.99 12.65
C ARG A 77 18.98 2.47 13.99
N THR A 78 18.13 3.49 13.97
CA THR A 78 17.39 3.95 15.15
C THR A 78 16.16 3.09 15.44
N VAL A 79 15.64 2.42 14.41
CA VAL A 79 14.64 1.36 14.50
C VAL A 79 15.09 0.11 13.74
N ASP A 80 14.50 -1.02 14.09
CA ASP A 80 14.81 -2.32 13.51
C ASP A 80 14.19 -2.50 12.12
N PHE A 81 12.96 -2.03 11.92
CA PHE A 81 12.24 -2.04 10.64
C PHE A 81 11.51 -0.72 10.37
N GLY A 82 11.25 -0.42 9.09
CA GLY A 82 10.46 0.73 8.65
C GLY A 82 9.09 0.29 8.10
N GLY A 83 8.11 1.18 8.15
CA GLY A 83 6.85 1.02 7.39
C GLY A 83 6.78 2.02 6.24
N THR A 84 6.45 1.56 5.03
CA THR A 84 6.29 2.43 3.86
C THR A 84 5.39 1.82 2.78
N GLU A 85 4.64 2.67 2.12
CA GLU A 85 3.80 2.43 0.96
C GLU A 85 4.36 3.14 -0.29
N ALA A 86 5.35 4.03 -0.09
CA ALA A 86 6.11 4.68 -1.14
C ALA A 86 7.51 4.07 -1.26
N GLU A 87 7.97 3.89 -2.48
CA GLU A 87 9.26 3.31 -2.81
C GLU A 87 10.39 4.22 -2.33
N VAL A 88 11.45 3.63 -1.78
CA VAL A 88 12.64 4.36 -1.29
C VAL A 88 13.28 5.15 -2.43
N SER A 89 13.27 4.60 -3.65
CA SER A 89 13.74 5.32 -4.85
C SER A 89 12.87 6.54 -5.16
N SER A 90 11.54 6.41 -5.07
CA SER A 90 10.60 7.52 -5.25
C SER A 90 10.77 8.59 -4.17
N LEU A 91 10.89 8.17 -2.90
CA LEU A 91 11.15 9.08 -1.78
C LEU A 91 12.48 9.80 -1.94
N LEU A 92 13.54 9.10 -2.32
CA LEU A 92 14.86 9.68 -2.55
C LEU A 92 14.81 10.73 -3.67
N ALA A 93 14.18 10.40 -4.81
CA ALA A 93 14.06 11.31 -5.94
C ALA A 93 13.28 12.60 -5.60
N ALA A 94 12.29 12.49 -4.69
CA ALA A 94 11.50 13.61 -4.20
C ALA A 94 12.15 14.38 -3.02
N GLY A 95 13.35 14.00 -2.60
CA GLY A 95 14.06 14.64 -1.48
C GLY A 95 13.59 14.21 -0.09
N GLY A 96 12.96 13.04 0.03
CA GLY A 96 12.53 12.41 1.29
C GLY A 96 13.61 11.61 2.02
N GLY A 97 14.84 11.60 1.51
CA GLY A 97 15.94 10.79 2.06
C GLY A 97 15.90 9.34 1.59
N GLY A 98 16.47 8.43 2.37
CA GLY A 98 16.57 7.01 2.01
C GLY A 98 17.96 6.55 1.56
N VAL A 99 18.94 7.45 1.47
CA VAL A 99 20.35 7.10 1.19
C VAL A 99 20.90 6.12 2.23
N THR A 100 20.62 6.37 3.51
CA THR A 100 21.08 5.49 4.60
C THR A 100 20.34 4.15 4.58
N ALA A 101 19.07 4.12 4.15
CA ALA A 101 18.33 2.88 3.94
C ALA A 101 18.92 2.05 2.80
N GLN A 102 19.21 2.67 1.65
CA GLN A 102 19.90 2.02 0.53
C GLN A 102 21.27 1.47 0.94
N THR A 103 22.03 2.24 1.72
CA THR A 103 23.35 1.82 2.23
C THR A 103 23.24 0.67 3.23
N ARG A 104 22.24 0.69 4.11
CA ARG A 104 21.95 -0.39 5.07
C ARG A 104 21.50 -1.68 4.36
N GLY A 105 20.87 -1.54 3.19
CA GLY A 105 20.24 -2.63 2.45
C GLY A 105 18.91 -3.04 3.06
N TYR A 106 17.90 -3.33 2.23
CA TYR A 106 16.56 -3.67 2.68
C TYR A 106 15.82 -4.58 1.70
N GLN A 107 14.76 -5.21 2.20
CA GLN A 107 13.74 -5.87 1.38
C GLN A 107 12.36 -5.29 1.71
N TYR A 108 11.49 -5.23 0.70
CA TYR A 108 10.08 -4.95 0.87
C TYR A 108 9.32 -6.24 1.19
N VAL A 109 8.59 -6.23 2.30
CA VAL A 109 7.71 -7.32 2.71
C VAL A 109 6.28 -6.77 2.69
N PRO A 110 5.41 -7.20 1.75
CA PRO A 110 4.04 -6.71 1.71
C PRO A 110 3.32 -7.13 3.00
N ASP A 111 2.56 -6.24 3.63
CA ASP A 111 1.92 -6.50 4.92
C ASP A 111 0.38 -6.50 4.86
N VAL A 112 -0.22 -5.56 4.12
CA VAL A 112 -1.66 -5.43 3.92
C VAL A 112 -1.97 -4.70 2.61
N ALA A 113 -3.14 -5.00 2.05
CA ALA A 113 -3.75 -4.21 0.98
C ALA A 113 -4.67 -3.14 1.57
N GLY A 114 -4.63 -1.91 1.06
CA GLY A 114 -5.53 -0.84 1.45
C GLY A 114 -5.97 0.00 0.26
N ALA A 115 -6.62 1.12 0.55
CA ALA A 115 -6.94 2.14 -0.43
C ALA A 115 -6.91 3.54 0.17
N VAL A 116 -6.58 4.51 -0.66
CA VAL A 116 -6.71 5.93 -0.31
C VAL A 116 -8.16 6.33 -0.57
N ALA A 117 -8.91 6.52 0.50
CA ALA A 117 -10.27 7.04 0.45
C ALA A 117 -10.27 8.55 0.16
N VAL A 118 -11.24 8.98 -0.64
CA VAL A 118 -11.57 10.40 -0.80
C VAL A 118 -12.62 10.76 0.24
N MET A 119 -12.16 11.21 1.41
CA MET A 119 -13.02 11.57 2.54
C MET A 119 -13.58 12.97 2.35
N TYR A 120 -14.81 13.23 2.79
CA TYR A 120 -15.39 14.57 2.65
C TYR A 120 -16.33 14.94 3.79
N ASN A 121 -16.52 16.24 3.94
CA ASN A 121 -17.56 16.82 4.77
C ASN A 121 -18.25 17.96 4.00
N VAL A 122 -19.45 17.65 3.51
CA VAL A 122 -20.26 18.59 2.73
C VAL A 122 -21.70 18.48 3.22
N THR A 123 -22.37 19.62 3.30
CA THR A 123 -23.83 19.68 3.44
C THR A 123 -24.47 20.08 2.11
N ASP A 124 -25.68 19.59 1.86
CA ASP A 124 -26.49 20.00 0.72
C ASP A 124 -27.10 21.39 0.95
N GLN A 125 -27.90 21.86 -0.01
CA GLN A 125 -28.58 23.17 0.06
C GLN A 125 -29.54 23.30 1.26
N ALA A 126 -30.01 22.19 1.83
CA ALA A 126 -30.86 22.17 3.01
C ALA A 126 -30.07 22.04 4.33
N GLY A 127 -28.73 22.05 4.25
CA GLY A 127 -27.85 21.87 5.41
C GLY A 127 -27.73 20.42 5.89
N LYS A 128 -28.23 19.44 5.14
CA LYS A 128 -28.11 18.02 5.48
C LYS A 128 -26.76 17.48 5.01
N ARG A 129 -26.10 16.67 5.83
CA ARG A 129 -24.85 15.99 5.45
C ARG A 129 -25.06 15.15 4.18
N VAL A 130 -24.16 15.32 3.22
CA VAL A 130 -24.08 14.49 2.01
C VAL A 130 -23.44 13.15 2.36
N ASP A 131 -24.05 12.06 1.92
CA ASP A 131 -23.57 10.68 2.07
C ASP A 131 -23.53 9.91 0.74
N TYR A 132 -23.81 10.62 -0.38
CA TYR A 132 -23.94 10.07 -1.72
C TYR A 132 -22.91 10.66 -2.69
N LEU A 133 -21.81 11.26 -2.24
CA LEU A 133 -20.90 11.95 -3.16
C LEU A 133 -20.25 10.97 -4.14
N HIS A 134 -20.55 11.13 -5.42
CA HIS A 134 -19.94 10.40 -6.54
C HIS A 134 -18.99 11.30 -7.29
N LEU A 135 -17.77 10.84 -7.56
CA LEU A 135 -16.76 11.59 -8.31
C LEU A 135 -16.10 10.71 -9.36
N THR A 136 -15.84 11.26 -10.54
CA THR A 136 -14.95 10.60 -11.50
C THR A 136 -13.49 10.76 -11.07
N ARG A 137 -12.61 9.89 -11.56
CA ARG A 137 -11.14 10.03 -11.37
C ARG A 137 -10.67 11.41 -11.81
N GLU A 138 -11.12 11.89 -12.96
CA GLU A 138 -10.76 13.19 -13.49
C GLU A 138 -11.24 14.34 -12.58
N VAL A 139 -12.47 14.29 -12.06
CA VAL A 139 -12.99 15.31 -11.14
C VAL A 139 -12.18 15.34 -9.84
N ILE A 140 -11.82 14.18 -9.28
CA ILE A 140 -10.91 14.11 -8.13
C ILE A 140 -9.58 14.77 -8.48
N GLY A 141 -8.98 14.40 -9.62
CA GLY A 141 -7.75 14.99 -10.14
C GLY A 141 -7.80 16.51 -10.21
N ARG A 142 -8.88 17.07 -10.77
CA ARG A 142 -9.09 18.50 -10.92
C ARG A 142 -9.37 19.22 -9.59
N ILE A 143 -10.06 18.59 -8.63
CA ILE A 143 -10.26 19.15 -7.28
C ILE A 143 -8.93 19.30 -6.56
N PHE A 144 -8.14 18.22 -6.49
CA PHE A 144 -6.88 18.22 -5.75
C PHE A 144 -5.74 18.97 -6.46
N SER A 145 -5.85 19.17 -7.77
CA SER A 145 -4.98 20.07 -8.55
C SER A 145 -5.44 21.55 -8.54
N ARG A 146 -6.52 21.86 -7.81
CA ARG A 146 -7.13 23.21 -7.69
C ARG A 146 -7.71 23.80 -8.97
N ASP A 147 -8.03 22.98 -9.97
CA ASP A 147 -8.77 23.40 -11.16
C ASP A 147 -10.29 23.45 -10.92
N ILE A 148 -10.81 22.59 -10.03
CA ILE A 148 -12.17 22.68 -9.48
C ILE A 148 -12.06 23.20 -8.05
N THR A 149 -12.65 24.35 -7.78
CA THR A 149 -12.44 25.08 -6.51
C THR A 149 -13.71 25.30 -5.69
N ARG A 150 -14.88 24.97 -6.23
CA ARG A 150 -16.18 25.13 -5.55
C ARG A 150 -17.04 23.89 -5.72
N TRP A 151 -17.86 23.59 -4.71
CA TRP A 151 -18.75 22.42 -4.69
C TRP A 151 -19.88 22.50 -5.72
N SER A 152 -20.25 23.71 -6.14
CA SER A 152 -21.24 23.98 -7.19
C SER A 152 -20.78 23.64 -8.60
N ASP A 153 -19.54 23.18 -8.79
CA ASP A 153 -19.00 22.90 -10.12
C ASP A 153 -19.90 21.91 -10.91
N PRO A 154 -20.24 22.21 -12.18
CA PRO A 154 -21.09 21.35 -12.98
C PRO A 154 -20.57 19.92 -13.13
N ALA A 155 -19.25 19.70 -13.10
CA ALA A 155 -18.66 18.37 -13.20
C ALA A 155 -18.96 17.52 -11.95
N ILE A 156 -19.09 18.15 -10.77
CA ILE A 156 -19.55 17.46 -9.55
C ILE A 156 -21.06 17.19 -9.66
N THR A 157 -21.86 18.18 -10.06
CA THR A 157 -23.32 17.99 -10.22
C THR A 157 -23.66 16.85 -11.18
N ALA A 158 -22.90 16.71 -12.28
CA ALA A 158 -23.14 15.72 -13.32
C ALA A 158 -23.07 14.26 -12.83
N THR A 159 -22.25 13.96 -11.82
CA THR A 159 -22.10 12.60 -11.27
C THR A 159 -23.01 12.31 -10.09
N ASN A 160 -23.67 13.33 -9.55
CA ASN A 160 -24.45 13.25 -8.32
C ASN A 160 -25.97 13.29 -8.59
N GLY A 161 -26.40 12.67 -9.70
CA GLY A 161 -27.81 12.61 -10.10
C GLY A 161 -28.44 13.97 -10.41
N GLY A 162 -27.63 14.95 -10.84
CA GLY A 162 -28.07 16.31 -11.12
C GLY A 162 -28.35 17.15 -9.86
N LYS A 163 -28.07 16.64 -8.67
CA LYS A 163 -28.20 17.38 -7.41
C LYS A 163 -27.02 18.35 -7.26
N SER A 164 -27.27 19.64 -7.44
CA SER A 164 -26.24 20.65 -7.20
C SER A 164 -25.94 20.80 -5.72
N LEU A 165 -24.66 20.79 -5.37
CA LEU A 165 -24.19 21.15 -4.03
C LEU A 165 -24.14 22.68 -3.87
N PRO A 166 -24.09 23.20 -2.63
CA PRO A 166 -23.98 24.64 -2.38
C PRO A 166 -22.77 25.27 -3.08
N ASP A 167 -22.90 26.54 -3.47
CA ASP A 167 -21.80 27.34 -4.01
C ASP A 167 -20.80 27.73 -2.92
N GLN A 168 -20.09 26.74 -2.40
CA GLN A 168 -19.13 26.89 -1.31
C GLN A 168 -17.72 26.55 -1.80
N PRO A 169 -16.70 27.32 -1.39
CA PRO A 169 -15.31 26.98 -1.69
C PRO A 169 -14.94 25.60 -1.14
N ILE A 170 -14.13 24.85 -1.90
CA ILE A 170 -13.58 23.57 -1.47
C ILE A 170 -12.34 23.84 -0.62
N THR A 171 -12.35 23.36 0.62
CA THR A 171 -11.15 23.30 1.48
C THR A 171 -10.50 21.93 1.33
N LEU A 172 -9.22 21.89 0.96
CA LEU A 172 -8.47 20.64 0.89
C LEU A 172 -7.86 20.33 2.26
N VAL A 173 -7.99 19.09 2.72
CA VAL A 173 -7.31 18.61 3.93
C VAL A 173 -6.30 17.56 3.51
N GLY A 174 -5.09 17.67 4.02
CA GLY A 174 -3.99 16.80 3.60
C GLY A 174 -2.89 16.69 4.66
N ARG A 175 -1.82 16.00 4.28
CA ARG A 175 -0.69 15.75 5.17
C ARG A 175 0.23 16.96 5.24
N THR A 176 0.62 17.34 6.46
CA THR A 176 1.75 18.23 6.66
C THR A 176 3.07 17.48 6.45
N GLY A 177 4.06 18.15 5.89
CA GLY A 177 5.34 17.56 5.55
C GLY A 177 5.25 16.41 4.54
N GLN A 178 6.26 15.54 4.56
CA GLN A 178 6.42 14.46 3.59
C GLN A 178 5.62 13.21 3.99
N SER A 179 5.01 12.53 3.01
CA SER A 179 4.07 11.43 3.22
C SER A 179 4.05 10.44 2.05
N GLY A 180 4.09 9.13 2.37
CA GLY A 180 3.88 8.06 1.38
C GLY A 180 2.46 8.07 0.80
N THR A 181 1.43 8.30 1.62
CA THR A 181 0.05 8.48 1.16
C THR A 181 -0.08 9.62 0.14
N THR A 182 0.64 10.72 0.35
CA THR A 182 0.69 11.83 -0.61
C THR A 182 1.36 11.39 -1.92
N ALA A 183 2.45 10.64 -1.83
CA ALA A 183 3.10 10.05 -3.00
C ALA A 183 2.13 9.17 -3.80
N LEU A 184 1.48 8.21 -3.15
CA LEU A 184 0.50 7.32 -3.79
C LEU A 184 -0.67 8.09 -4.41
N PHE A 185 -1.21 9.07 -3.69
CA PHE A 185 -2.35 9.82 -4.16
C PHE A 185 -2.00 10.66 -5.38
N TYR A 186 -0.87 11.38 -5.37
CA TYR A 186 -0.49 12.21 -6.51
C TYR A 186 0.02 11.41 -7.72
N ASP A 187 0.44 10.16 -7.52
CA ASP A 187 0.63 9.20 -8.62
C ASP A 187 -0.70 8.93 -9.35
N PHE A 188 -1.75 8.65 -8.58
CA PHE A 188 -3.10 8.53 -9.12
C PHE A 188 -3.60 9.82 -9.78
N ILE A 189 -3.36 11.00 -9.19
CA ILE A 189 -3.77 12.29 -9.77
C ILE A 189 -3.09 12.55 -11.12
N ALA A 190 -1.80 12.21 -11.26
CA ALA A 190 -1.06 12.33 -12.52
C ALA A 190 -1.67 11.48 -13.64
N HIS A 191 -2.22 10.30 -13.31
CA HIS A 191 -2.93 9.45 -14.25
C HIS A 191 -4.38 9.91 -14.51
N ALA A 192 -5.05 10.40 -13.47
CA ALA A 192 -6.47 10.70 -13.49
C ALA A 192 -6.80 12.03 -14.18
N ALA A 193 -5.93 13.04 -14.04
CA ALA A 193 -6.10 14.36 -14.64
C ALA A 193 -4.72 14.95 -15.01
N PRO A 194 -4.02 14.39 -16.02
CA PRO A 194 -2.63 14.74 -16.33
C PRO A 194 -2.42 16.24 -16.57
N ASP A 195 -3.30 16.90 -17.33
CA ASP A 195 -3.16 18.34 -17.61
C ASP A 195 -3.32 19.21 -16.36
N ALA A 196 -4.29 18.88 -15.51
CA ALA A 196 -4.53 19.59 -14.25
C ALA A 196 -3.35 19.39 -13.29
N TYR A 197 -2.86 18.15 -13.20
CA TYR A 197 -1.69 17.79 -12.41
C TYR A 197 -0.44 18.57 -12.86
N GLN A 198 -0.16 18.62 -14.17
CA GLN A 198 1.00 19.35 -14.69
C GLN A 198 0.93 20.86 -14.40
N ARG A 199 -0.27 21.46 -14.52
CA ARG A 199 -0.50 22.86 -14.11
C ARG A 199 -0.28 23.06 -12.62
N PHE A 200 -0.78 22.15 -11.78
CA PHE A 200 -0.60 22.19 -10.33
C PHE A 200 0.88 22.12 -9.93
N VAL A 201 1.63 21.16 -10.48
CA VAL A 201 3.06 21.04 -10.24
C VAL A 201 3.78 22.30 -10.69
N SER A 202 3.57 22.75 -11.93
CA SER A 202 4.23 23.94 -12.48
C SER A 202 3.97 25.20 -11.66
N ARG A 203 2.75 25.37 -11.14
CA ARG A 203 2.35 26.52 -10.30
C ARG A 203 2.98 26.48 -8.90
N ASN A 204 3.31 25.29 -8.40
CA ASN A 204 3.75 25.11 -7.01
C ASN A 204 5.20 24.62 -6.84
N VAL A 205 5.96 24.43 -7.93
CA VAL A 205 7.41 24.27 -7.85
C VAL A 205 8.00 25.48 -7.11
N GLY A 206 8.82 25.21 -6.08
CA GLY A 206 9.39 26.24 -5.21
C GLY A 206 8.50 26.69 -4.04
N ASN A 207 7.24 26.27 -3.98
CA ASN A 207 6.28 26.67 -2.94
C ASN A 207 6.22 25.69 -1.76
N GLY A 208 7.36 25.10 -1.41
CA GLY A 208 7.43 24.12 -0.31
C GLY A 208 6.93 22.73 -0.70
N MET A 209 6.97 22.35 -1.97
CA MET A 209 6.72 20.97 -2.43
C MET A 209 7.98 20.08 -2.50
N GLY A 210 9.15 20.62 -2.18
CA GLY A 210 10.43 19.90 -2.26
C GLY A 210 10.99 19.87 -3.69
N SER A 211 11.99 19.02 -3.90
CA SER A 211 12.60 18.81 -5.22
C SER A 211 11.71 17.90 -6.06
N LEU A 212 11.21 18.41 -7.19
CA LEU A 212 10.38 17.65 -8.14
C LEU A 212 11.00 17.66 -9.54
N PRO A 213 12.04 16.83 -9.78
CA PRO A 213 12.49 16.55 -11.14
C PRO A 213 11.34 16.05 -12.02
N ALA A 214 11.52 16.13 -13.34
CA ALA A 214 10.54 15.57 -14.28
C ALA A 214 10.28 14.08 -13.97
N GLY A 215 9.01 13.69 -13.91
CA GLY A 215 8.60 12.32 -13.59
C GLY A 215 8.62 11.97 -12.10
N VAL A 216 8.93 12.91 -11.20
CA VAL A 216 8.90 12.70 -9.75
C VAL A 216 7.59 13.21 -9.17
N ARG A 217 6.83 12.31 -8.55
CA ARG A 217 5.58 12.64 -7.89
C ARG A 217 5.82 13.40 -6.57
N PRO A 218 4.94 14.36 -6.22
CA PRO A 218 4.96 15.02 -4.93
C PRO A 218 4.84 14.06 -3.75
N ILE A 219 5.66 14.28 -2.73
CA ILE A 219 5.52 13.62 -1.42
C ILE A 219 4.99 14.58 -0.35
N GLN A 220 4.86 15.86 -0.67
CA GLN A 220 4.37 16.90 0.23
C GLN A 220 3.52 17.92 -0.55
N LEU A 221 2.60 18.58 0.14
CA LEU A 221 1.73 19.61 -0.42
C LEU A 221 2.41 21.00 -0.38
N PRO A 222 1.95 21.98 -1.18
CA PRO A 222 2.46 23.35 -1.10
C PRO A 222 2.24 23.94 0.30
N GLU A 223 3.29 24.47 0.91
CA GLU A 223 3.24 25.15 2.21
C GLU A 223 3.12 26.68 2.05
N ARG A 224 3.33 27.18 0.84
CA ARG A 224 3.32 28.60 0.47
C ARG A 224 2.66 28.80 -0.89
N GLY A 225 2.48 30.06 -1.28
CA GLY A 225 1.88 30.41 -2.57
C GLY A 225 0.36 30.31 -2.58
N PRO A 226 -0.28 30.58 -3.73
CA PRO A 226 -1.72 30.81 -3.82
C PRO A 226 -2.58 29.58 -3.46
N ASP A 227 -2.06 28.37 -3.65
CA ASP A 227 -2.80 27.15 -3.31
C ASP A 227 -2.72 26.83 -1.81
N ALA A 228 -1.67 27.26 -1.10
CA ALA A 228 -1.45 26.96 0.33
C ALA A 228 -2.61 27.42 1.22
N ASP A 229 -3.24 28.55 0.91
CA ASP A 229 -4.36 29.12 1.68
C ASP A 229 -5.58 28.20 1.74
N TRP A 230 -5.70 27.29 0.77
CA TRP A 230 -6.80 26.33 0.63
C TRP A 230 -6.53 24.97 1.28
N TYR A 231 -5.31 24.75 1.76
CA TYR A 231 -4.97 23.53 2.47
C TYR A 231 -5.14 23.72 3.98
N ARG A 232 -5.61 22.66 4.63
CA ARG A 232 -5.49 22.45 6.08
C ARG A 232 -4.63 21.20 6.26
N LEU A 233 -3.39 21.42 6.67
CA LEU A 233 -2.38 20.37 6.75
C LEU A 233 -2.31 19.82 8.18
N LEU A 234 -2.35 18.49 8.32
CA LEU A 234 -2.39 17.79 9.61
C LEU A 234 -1.28 16.72 9.67
N ALA A 235 -0.81 16.39 10.87
CA ALA A 235 0.40 15.59 11.07
C ALA A 235 0.31 14.17 10.51
N ASP A 236 -0.83 13.53 10.71
CA ASP A 236 -1.03 12.11 10.49
C ASP A 236 -2.45 11.82 9.99
N SER A 237 -2.67 10.57 9.60
CA SER A 237 -3.92 10.07 9.06
C SER A 237 -5.09 10.16 10.07
N ASP A 238 -4.82 9.93 11.36
CA ASP A 238 -5.88 9.97 12.38
C ASP A 238 -6.42 11.38 12.57
N GLN A 239 -5.53 12.39 12.58
CA GLN A 239 -5.92 13.79 12.65
C GLN A 239 -6.72 14.24 11.43
N ILE A 240 -6.35 13.81 10.22
CA ILE A 240 -7.11 14.11 9.00
C ILE A 240 -8.53 13.59 9.12
N ALA A 241 -8.70 12.28 9.34
CA ALA A 241 -10.02 11.68 9.43
C ALA A 241 -10.85 12.26 10.58
N GLN A 242 -10.23 12.53 11.73
CA GLN A 242 -10.91 13.16 12.86
C GLN A 242 -11.42 14.57 12.54
N ALA A 243 -10.62 15.40 11.85
CA ALA A 243 -11.00 16.76 11.49
C ALA A 243 -12.18 16.78 10.52
N ILE A 244 -12.17 15.89 9.52
CA ILE A 244 -13.29 15.73 8.57
C ILE A 244 -14.53 15.20 9.30
N GLY A 245 -14.39 14.15 10.10
CA GLY A 245 -15.50 13.48 10.80
C GLY A 245 -16.21 14.34 11.82
N LYS A 246 -15.45 15.18 12.55
CA LYS A 246 -16.00 16.15 13.52
C LYS A 246 -16.53 17.44 12.88
N ALA A 247 -16.45 17.57 11.56
CA ALA A 247 -16.87 18.77 10.83
C ALA A 247 -16.18 20.06 11.30
N THR A 248 -14.94 19.97 11.79
CA THR A 248 -14.18 21.16 12.23
C THR A 248 -13.72 22.00 11.03
N ILE A 249 -13.70 21.40 9.84
CA ILE A 249 -13.38 22.04 8.58
C ILE A 249 -14.58 21.80 7.64
N PRO A 250 -15.58 22.70 7.59
CA PRO A 250 -16.77 22.51 6.74
C PRO A 250 -16.41 22.60 5.26
N PHE A 251 -17.21 21.97 4.40
CA PHE A 251 -17.00 21.95 2.94
C PHE A 251 -15.61 21.46 2.53
N SER A 252 -15.12 20.46 3.25
CA SER A 252 -13.77 19.90 3.08
C SER A 252 -13.77 18.58 2.34
N ILE A 253 -12.65 18.30 1.68
CA ILE A 253 -12.34 17.03 1.05
C ILE A 253 -10.87 16.68 1.31
N ALA A 254 -10.61 15.40 1.60
CA ALA A 254 -9.29 14.88 1.95
C ALA A 254 -8.99 13.59 1.20
N TYR A 255 -7.72 13.25 1.12
CA TYR A 255 -7.25 11.92 0.75
C TYR A 255 -6.52 11.31 1.93
N ASP A 256 -6.91 10.10 2.33
CA ASP A 256 -6.21 9.37 3.39
C ASP A 256 -6.60 7.89 3.37
N GLU A 257 -5.92 7.05 4.14
CA GLU A 257 -6.21 5.62 4.18
C GLU A 257 -7.62 5.32 4.75
N PHE A 258 -8.34 4.38 4.13
CA PHE A 258 -9.75 4.11 4.40
C PHE A 258 -10.07 3.60 5.82
N ALA A 259 -9.20 2.83 6.46
CA ALA A 259 -9.36 2.40 7.85
C ALA A 259 -9.62 3.59 8.79
N TYR A 260 -9.03 4.75 8.52
CA TYR A 260 -9.29 5.97 9.29
C TYR A 260 -10.68 6.56 9.03
N ALA A 261 -11.18 6.51 7.80
CA ALA A 261 -12.57 6.89 7.52
C ALA A 261 -13.56 6.00 8.27
N GLN A 262 -13.35 4.68 8.26
CA GLN A 262 -14.21 3.75 8.99
C GLN A 262 -14.15 4.01 10.50
N ARG A 263 -12.94 4.15 11.05
CA ARG A 263 -12.72 4.41 12.48
C ARG A 263 -13.46 5.65 12.97
N HIS A 264 -13.46 6.73 12.17
CA HIS A 264 -14.07 8.01 12.54
C HIS A 264 -15.46 8.23 11.93
N ASN A 265 -16.06 7.22 11.29
CA ASN A 265 -17.37 7.29 10.61
C ASN A 265 -17.46 8.45 9.60
N VAL A 266 -16.37 8.67 8.86
CA VAL A 266 -16.25 9.71 7.84
C VAL A 266 -16.78 9.19 6.51
N PRO A 267 -17.67 9.93 5.82
CA PRO A 267 -18.10 9.58 4.47
C PRO A 267 -16.91 9.53 3.49
N ALA A 268 -16.81 8.46 2.73
CA ALA A 268 -15.90 8.32 1.60
C ALA A 268 -16.67 8.44 0.28
N ALA A 269 -16.13 9.17 -0.69
CA ALA A 269 -16.75 9.33 -1.99
C ALA A 269 -16.78 8.01 -2.76
N TRP A 270 -17.85 7.81 -3.52
CA TRP A 270 -17.95 6.78 -4.53
C TRP A 270 -17.10 7.20 -5.73
N VAL A 271 -16.12 6.38 -6.11
CA VAL A 271 -15.15 6.74 -7.15
C VAL A 271 -15.41 5.92 -8.41
N GLN A 272 -15.51 6.61 -9.56
CA GLN A 272 -15.67 5.95 -10.85
C GLN A 272 -14.41 5.17 -11.24
N ASN A 273 -14.51 3.87 -11.50
CA ASN A 273 -13.42 3.06 -12.05
C ASN A 273 -13.37 3.10 -13.58
N GLY A 274 -12.42 2.39 -14.20
CA GLY A 274 -12.27 2.37 -15.66
C GLY A 274 -13.44 1.71 -16.41
N ALA A 275 -14.29 0.95 -15.73
CA ALA A 275 -15.53 0.39 -16.28
C ALA A 275 -16.73 1.37 -16.22
N GLY A 276 -16.51 2.58 -15.69
CA GLY A 276 -17.57 3.56 -15.45
C GLY A 276 -18.43 3.28 -14.22
N GLN A 277 -18.09 2.26 -13.42
CA GLN A 277 -18.80 1.93 -12.17
C GLN A 277 -18.27 2.73 -11.00
N TYR A 278 -19.14 3.05 -10.05
CA TYR A 278 -18.76 3.77 -8.85
C TYR A 278 -18.62 2.81 -7.68
N THR A 279 -17.46 2.83 -7.02
CA THR A 279 -17.14 1.90 -5.94
C THR A 279 -16.58 2.64 -4.72
N GLN A 280 -16.65 2.00 -3.56
CA GLN A 280 -16.01 2.44 -2.32
C GLN A 280 -14.81 1.53 -1.98
N PRO A 281 -13.88 1.98 -1.12
CA PRO A 281 -12.64 1.27 -0.79
C PRO A 281 -12.85 0.05 0.16
N TYR A 282 -13.87 -0.77 -0.06
CA TYR A 282 -14.06 -1.99 0.74
C TYR A 282 -13.17 -3.14 0.24
N ALA A 283 -12.94 -4.13 1.10
CA ALA A 283 -11.97 -5.20 0.84
C ALA A 283 -12.22 -5.92 -0.49
N GLU A 284 -13.49 -6.15 -0.87
CA GLU A 284 -13.83 -6.76 -2.15
C GLU A 284 -13.41 -5.92 -3.37
N ASN A 285 -13.51 -4.60 -3.27
CA ASN A 285 -13.15 -3.68 -4.34
C ASN A 285 -11.64 -3.47 -4.41
N ILE A 286 -10.99 -3.40 -3.24
CA ILE A 286 -9.52 -3.33 -3.12
C ILE A 286 -8.89 -4.60 -3.69
N ALA A 287 -9.34 -5.79 -3.25
CA ALA A 287 -8.80 -7.06 -3.71
C ALA A 287 -9.02 -7.26 -5.22
N SER A 288 -10.15 -6.80 -5.75
CA SER A 288 -10.42 -6.86 -7.20
C SER A 288 -9.46 -5.94 -7.97
N ALA A 289 -9.19 -4.74 -7.46
CA ALA A 289 -8.29 -3.78 -8.10
C ALA A 289 -6.83 -4.27 -8.13
N LEU A 290 -6.36 -4.82 -7.01
CA LEU A 290 -4.95 -5.21 -6.86
C LEU A 290 -4.56 -6.50 -7.61
N LYS A 291 -5.51 -7.22 -8.21
CA LYS A 291 -5.20 -8.25 -9.23
C LYS A 291 -4.44 -7.70 -10.42
N PHE A 292 -4.60 -6.40 -10.68
CA PHE A 292 -3.95 -5.68 -11.77
C PHE A 292 -2.67 -4.96 -11.32
N ALA A 293 -2.28 -5.05 -10.04
CA ALA A 293 -1.01 -4.52 -9.58
C ALA A 293 0.14 -5.34 -10.18
N GLU A 294 1.14 -4.65 -10.68
CA GLU A 294 2.38 -5.26 -11.14
C GLU A 294 3.45 -5.11 -10.07
N LEU A 295 4.40 -6.03 -10.04
CA LEU A 295 5.55 -5.95 -9.13
C LEU A 295 6.77 -5.50 -9.91
N ARG A 296 7.46 -4.50 -9.38
CA ARG A 296 8.81 -4.12 -9.84
C ARG A 296 9.83 -5.17 -9.38
N PRO A 297 11.05 -5.20 -9.95
CA PRO A 297 12.09 -6.16 -9.56
C PRO A 297 12.45 -6.15 -8.06
N ASP A 298 12.30 -5.01 -7.38
CA ASP A 298 12.52 -4.88 -5.94
C ASP A 298 11.30 -5.28 -5.08
N LEU A 299 10.20 -5.76 -5.69
CA LEU A 299 8.88 -6.06 -5.12
C LEU A 299 8.02 -4.86 -4.76
N SER A 300 8.45 -3.63 -5.06
CA SER A 300 7.55 -2.50 -4.97
C SER A 300 6.42 -2.59 -6.00
N GLN A 301 5.30 -1.96 -5.69
CA GLN A 301 4.10 -1.96 -6.51
C GLN A 301 4.18 -0.99 -7.69
N LYS A 302 3.81 -1.44 -8.89
CA LYS A 302 3.47 -0.58 -10.03
C LYS A 302 1.95 -0.61 -10.22
N LEU A 303 1.33 0.56 -10.14
CA LEU A 303 -0.13 0.70 -9.98
C LEU A 303 -0.84 1.25 -11.22
N ASP A 304 -0.14 1.54 -12.31
CA ASP A 304 -0.72 2.13 -13.54
C ASP A 304 -1.95 1.34 -14.02
N LYS A 305 -1.85 0.01 -14.04
CA LYS A 305 -2.95 -0.89 -14.42
C LYS A 305 -4.06 -0.95 -13.38
N VAL A 306 -3.77 -0.70 -12.10
CA VAL A 306 -4.79 -0.57 -11.06
C VAL A 306 -5.65 0.68 -11.31
N TYR A 307 -5.02 1.79 -11.68
CA TYR A 307 -5.70 3.06 -11.92
C TYR A 307 -6.63 3.03 -13.15
N SER A 308 -6.29 2.25 -14.17
CA SER A 308 -6.98 2.26 -15.47
C SER A 308 -7.80 1.00 -15.78
N ASN A 309 -7.78 -0.03 -14.93
CA ASN A 309 -8.47 -1.29 -15.22
C ASN A 309 -9.99 -1.09 -15.41
N THR A 310 -10.60 -2.00 -16.19
CA THR A 310 -12.01 -1.97 -16.55
C THR A 310 -12.83 -3.08 -15.90
N ASP A 311 -12.36 -3.67 -14.80
CA ASP A 311 -13.20 -4.58 -14.00
C ASP A 311 -14.18 -3.73 -13.17
N PRO A 312 -15.50 -3.97 -13.27
CA PRO A 312 -16.53 -3.15 -12.63
C PRO A 312 -16.47 -3.14 -11.11
N LYS A 313 -15.79 -4.11 -10.48
CA LYS A 313 -15.68 -4.21 -9.03
C LYS A 313 -14.54 -3.40 -8.44
N THR A 314 -13.67 -2.80 -9.23
CA THR A 314 -12.41 -2.26 -8.69
C THR A 314 -12.59 -0.90 -8.04
N TYR A 315 -11.85 -0.67 -6.96
CA TYR A 315 -11.61 0.68 -6.43
C TYR A 315 -10.27 1.20 -7.00
N PRO A 316 -10.24 2.36 -7.69
CA PRO A 316 -9.09 2.74 -8.49
C PRO A 316 -7.93 3.35 -7.70
N ILE A 317 -8.06 3.59 -6.39
CA ILE A 317 -6.97 4.18 -5.56
C ILE A 317 -6.47 3.16 -4.52
N SER A 318 -6.36 1.90 -4.95
CA SER A 318 -5.87 0.78 -4.13
C SER A 318 -4.37 0.61 -4.22
N ALA A 319 -3.75 0.22 -3.10
CA ALA A 319 -2.31 0.01 -2.98
C ALA A 319 -1.99 -1.02 -1.87
N TYR A 320 -0.75 -1.49 -1.84
CA TYR A 320 -0.16 -2.23 -0.75
C TYR A 320 0.67 -1.32 0.16
N SER A 321 0.79 -1.70 1.43
CA SER A 321 1.84 -1.21 2.32
C SER A 321 2.92 -2.29 2.51
N TYR A 322 4.09 -1.86 2.99
CA TYR A 322 5.24 -2.71 3.16
C TYR A 322 5.93 -2.48 4.50
N ILE A 323 6.31 -3.58 5.12
CA ILE A 323 7.37 -3.62 6.12
C ILE A 323 8.71 -3.64 5.36
N MET A 324 9.58 -2.68 5.67
CA MET A 324 10.95 -2.61 5.20
C MET A 324 11.89 -3.11 6.29
N MET A 325 12.66 -4.16 6.00
CA MET A 325 13.54 -4.79 6.99
C MET A 325 14.91 -5.18 6.42
N PRO A 326 15.89 -5.54 7.26
CA PRO A 326 17.26 -5.85 6.85
C PRO A 326 17.36 -6.85 5.71
N CYS A 327 18.21 -6.48 4.76
CA CYS A 327 18.67 -7.33 3.70
C CYS A 327 20.07 -6.85 3.31
N THR A 328 21.09 -7.53 3.81
CA THR A 328 22.49 -7.06 3.82
C THR A 328 23.24 -7.29 2.51
N SER A 329 22.59 -7.91 1.53
CA SER A 329 23.08 -8.08 0.16
C SER A 329 21.93 -7.85 -0.82
N GLY A 330 22.19 -7.91 -2.14
CA GLY A 330 21.13 -7.84 -3.14
C GLY A 330 20.04 -8.90 -2.87
N ARG A 331 18.79 -8.59 -3.23
CA ARG A 331 17.58 -9.39 -2.90
C ARG A 331 17.77 -10.89 -3.13
N ASP A 332 18.43 -11.29 -4.22
CA ASP A 332 18.63 -12.68 -4.62
C ASP A 332 19.65 -13.42 -3.74
N THR A 333 20.64 -12.69 -3.24
CA THR A 333 21.72 -13.18 -2.37
C THR A 333 21.46 -12.94 -0.88
N CYS A 334 20.33 -12.31 -0.57
CA CYS A 334 19.99 -11.86 0.77
C CYS A 334 19.85 -13.03 1.72
N ARG A 335 20.78 -13.12 2.67
CA ARG A 335 20.80 -14.12 3.73
C ARG A 335 21.23 -13.47 5.03
N GLY A 336 20.50 -13.77 6.10
CA GLY A 336 20.75 -13.20 7.41
C GLY A 336 20.06 -11.86 7.61
N GLY A 337 20.05 -11.41 8.86
CA GLY A 337 19.58 -10.09 9.25
C GLY A 337 19.64 -9.97 10.76
N TYR A 338 19.64 -8.72 11.22
CA TYR A 338 19.92 -8.29 12.61
C TYR A 338 21.23 -8.85 13.21
N GLY A 339 21.93 -8.02 13.99
CA GLY A 339 23.11 -8.51 14.74
C GLY A 339 22.74 -9.38 15.94
N ASP A 340 21.46 -9.34 16.36
CA ASP A 340 20.90 -10.04 17.50
C ASP A 340 19.92 -11.11 17.01
N GLN A 341 20.21 -12.38 17.30
CA GLN A 341 19.36 -13.51 16.92
C GLN A 341 17.95 -13.39 17.52
N GLY A 342 17.81 -12.88 18.75
CA GLY A 342 16.51 -12.69 19.38
C GLY A 342 15.64 -11.68 18.62
N LYS A 343 16.23 -10.71 17.91
CA LYS A 343 15.47 -9.79 17.04
C LYS A 343 15.03 -10.48 15.75
N THR A 344 15.86 -11.33 15.18
CA THR A 344 15.49 -12.17 14.04
C THR A 344 14.33 -13.08 14.39
N ASP A 345 14.38 -13.75 15.54
CA ASP A 345 13.31 -14.63 16.02
C ASP A 345 12.01 -13.83 16.27
N THR A 346 12.08 -12.67 16.91
CA THR A 346 10.92 -11.78 17.09
C THR A 346 10.33 -11.32 15.76
N MET A 347 11.17 -10.90 14.80
CA MET A 347 10.70 -10.41 13.51
C MET A 347 10.04 -11.52 12.70
N THR A 348 10.61 -12.73 12.70
CA THR A 348 10.02 -13.87 11.96
C THR A 348 8.67 -14.28 12.55
N ALA A 349 8.56 -14.34 13.89
CA ALA A 349 7.29 -14.61 14.58
C ALA A 349 6.24 -13.53 14.32
N PHE A 350 6.66 -12.26 14.29
CA PHE A 350 5.79 -11.14 13.95
C PHE A 350 5.31 -11.21 12.49
N LEU A 351 6.20 -11.51 11.54
CA LEU A 351 5.84 -11.66 10.13
C LEU A 351 4.93 -12.86 9.89
N GLU A 352 5.12 -13.97 10.61
CA GLU A 352 4.19 -15.11 10.57
C GLU A 352 2.80 -14.74 11.09
N HIS A 353 2.73 -13.93 12.15
CA HIS A 353 1.47 -13.37 12.60
C HIS A 353 0.82 -12.51 11.53
N VAL A 354 1.55 -11.54 10.98
CA VAL A 354 1.05 -10.62 9.94
C VAL A 354 0.55 -11.42 8.74
N ALA A 355 1.26 -12.46 8.30
CA ALA A 355 0.87 -13.26 7.14
C ALA A 355 -0.41 -14.09 7.35
N CYS A 356 -0.73 -14.45 8.59
CA CYS A 356 -1.80 -15.38 8.94
C CYS A 356 -2.86 -14.77 9.85
N ASP A 357 -2.75 -14.91 11.17
CA ASP A 357 -3.80 -14.47 12.11
C ASP A 357 -4.06 -12.97 12.01
N GLY A 358 -3.03 -12.18 11.72
CA GLY A 358 -3.11 -10.74 11.50
C GLY A 358 -3.95 -10.36 10.29
N GLN A 359 -4.29 -11.28 9.38
CA GLN A 359 -5.14 -10.99 8.23
C GLN A 359 -6.64 -11.13 8.53
N ILE A 360 -7.01 -11.77 9.66
CA ILE A 360 -8.41 -12.08 9.99
C ILE A 360 -9.27 -10.82 10.07
N ASN A 361 -8.74 -9.76 10.68
CA ASN A 361 -9.49 -8.54 10.98
C ASN A 361 -9.42 -7.47 9.89
N MET A 362 -8.59 -7.64 8.86
CA MET A 362 -8.22 -6.55 7.93
C MET A 362 -9.45 -5.92 7.25
N ALA A 363 -10.37 -6.75 6.73
CA ALA A 363 -11.62 -6.27 6.14
C ALA A 363 -12.50 -5.48 7.12
N ARG A 364 -12.58 -5.91 8.38
CA ARG A 364 -13.42 -5.29 9.41
C ARG A 364 -12.90 -3.91 9.82
N ILE A 365 -11.60 -3.68 9.70
CA ILE A 365 -10.96 -2.44 10.11
C ILE A 365 -10.61 -1.52 8.93
N GLY A 366 -11.04 -1.86 7.71
CA GLY A 366 -10.96 -0.96 6.54
C GLY A 366 -9.82 -1.25 5.56
N TYR A 367 -9.12 -2.37 5.72
CA TYR A 367 -8.15 -2.87 4.74
C TYR A 367 -8.74 -4.05 3.95
N SER A 368 -7.91 -4.67 3.10
CA SER A 368 -8.19 -5.96 2.49
C SER A 368 -7.12 -6.97 2.92
N PRO A 369 -7.49 -8.21 3.29
CA PRO A 369 -6.50 -9.22 3.60
C PRO A 369 -5.66 -9.58 2.37
N LEU A 370 -4.40 -9.91 2.59
CA LEU A 370 -3.49 -10.30 1.51
C LEU A 370 -3.96 -11.57 0.79
N PRO A 371 -3.80 -11.66 -0.55
CA PRO A 371 -4.00 -12.90 -1.27
C PRO A 371 -2.93 -13.95 -0.88
N PRO A 372 -3.19 -15.25 -1.06
CA PRO A 372 -2.32 -16.34 -0.59
C PRO A 372 -0.85 -16.21 -1.04
N ASN A 373 -0.61 -15.77 -2.27
CA ASN A 373 0.73 -15.60 -2.83
C ASN A 373 1.53 -14.50 -2.10
N LEU A 374 0.88 -13.42 -1.66
CA LEU A 374 1.56 -12.35 -0.91
C LEU A 374 1.78 -12.74 0.54
N SER A 375 0.84 -13.43 1.18
CA SER A 375 1.11 -14.08 2.48
C SER A 375 2.29 -15.06 2.39
N GLN A 376 2.39 -15.82 1.31
CA GLN A 376 3.52 -16.71 1.07
C GLN A 376 4.85 -15.94 0.87
N GLU A 377 4.82 -14.76 0.25
CA GLU A 377 6.00 -13.92 0.10
C GLU A 377 6.54 -13.39 1.44
N ILE A 378 5.67 -13.19 2.43
CA ILE A 378 6.11 -12.88 3.79
C ILE A 378 6.95 -14.05 4.36
N MET A 379 6.56 -15.31 4.12
CA MET A 379 7.35 -16.47 4.54
C MET A 379 8.64 -16.63 3.73
N ASN A 380 8.64 -16.24 2.45
CA ASN A 380 9.87 -16.15 1.66
C ASN A 380 10.82 -15.08 2.20
N SER A 381 10.28 -13.99 2.75
CA SER A 381 11.06 -12.95 3.43
C SER A 381 11.70 -13.47 4.71
N ASN A 382 10.96 -14.26 5.50
CA ASN A 382 11.51 -14.98 6.66
C ASN A 382 12.64 -15.94 6.27
N ALA A 383 12.51 -16.64 5.14
CA ALA A 383 13.55 -17.53 4.62
C ALA A 383 14.83 -16.76 4.25
N ARG A 384 14.69 -15.58 3.61
CA ARG A 384 15.84 -14.69 3.35
C ARG A 384 16.48 -14.21 4.66
N LEU A 385 15.67 -13.82 5.64
CA LEU A 385 16.17 -13.32 6.93
C LEU A 385 16.93 -14.38 7.74
N THR A 386 16.45 -15.63 7.74
CA THR A 386 17.00 -16.71 8.57
C THR A 386 17.98 -17.62 7.84
N GLY A 387 17.96 -17.61 6.51
CA GLY A 387 18.65 -18.60 5.68
C GLY A 387 18.00 -19.98 5.67
N GLN A 388 16.85 -20.16 6.33
CA GLN A 388 16.12 -21.42 6.38
C GLN A 388 15.09 -21.51 5.23
N PRO A 389 14.63 -22.72 4.86
CA PRO A 389 13.54 -22.87 3.89
C PRO A 389 12.25 -22.16 4.35
N PRO A 390 11.47 -21.57 3.42
CA PRO A 390 10.23 -20.89 3.78
C PRO A 390 9.16 -21.89 4.22
N LYS A 391 8.45 -21.55 5.30
CA LYS A 391 7.21 -22.24 5.70
C LYS A 391 6.19 -22.12 4.56
N GLN A 392 5.64 -23.25 4.14
CA GLN A 392 4.58 -23.30 3.13
C GLN A 392 3.22 -23.07 3.80
N LEU A 393 2.54 -21.99 3.41
CA LEU A 393 1.24 -21.60 3.94
C LEU A 393 0.11 -22.25 3.15
N ASN A 394 -0.95 -22.65 3.85
CA ASN A 394 -2.18 -23.17 3.28
C ASN A 394 -3.34 -22.97 4.27
N ALA A 395 -4.56 -23.33 3.85
CA ALA A 395 -5.75 -23.21 4.68
C ALA A 395 -5.67 -23.97 6.01
N GLY A 396 -4.86 -25.04 6.09
CA GLY A 396 -4.71 -25.88 7.29
C GLY A 396 -3.78 -25.29 8.36
N ASN A 397 -2.89 -24.37 8.00
CA ASN A 397 -1.87 -23.83 8.93
C ASN A 397 -1.81 -22.29 8.99
N CYS A 398 -2.68 -21.59 8.24
CA CYS A 398 -2.73 -20.14 8.18
C CYS A 398 -4.18 -19.68 8.29
N ALA A 399 -4.45 -18.79 9.25
CA ALA A 399 -5.81 -18.29 9.51
C ALA A 399 -6.22 -17.12 8.60
N ASN A 400 -5.37 -16.69 7.65
CA ASN A 400 -5.75 -15.69 6.66
C ASN A 400 -6.97 -16.21 5.86
N PRO A 401 -8.10 -15.48 5.86
CA PRO A 401 -9.34 -15.93 5.22
C PRO A 401 -9.21 -16.19 3.71
N THR A 402 -8.22 -15.59 3.04
CA THR A 402 -8.05 -15.74 1.59
C THR A 402 -7.60 -17.15 1.17
N PHE A 403 -6.94 -17.90 2.06
CA PHE A 403 -6.66 -19.32 1.83
C PHE A 403 -7.92 -20.19 1.80
N ARG A 404 -9.06 -19.65 2.24
CA ARG A 404 -10.37 -20.31 2.26
C ARG A 404 -11.36 -19.65 1.29
N GLY A 405 -10.88 -18.82 0.37
CA GLY A 405 -11.70 -18.14 -0.63
C GLY A 405 -12.59 -17.03 -0.07
N SER A 406 -12.25 -16.49 1.11
CA SER A 406 -12.99 -15.40 1.76
C SER A 406 -12.10 -14.18 1.98
N LEU A 407 -12.70 -12.99 2.05
CA LEU A 407 -12.02 -11.76 2.46
C LEU A 407 -12.28 -11.41 3.95
N GLY A 408 -12.99 -12.28 4.68
CA GLY A 408 -13.33 -12.05 6.08
C GLY A 408 -14.56 -11.16 6.28
N ALA A 409 -14.92 -10.95 7.55
CA ALA A 409 -16.07 -10.13 7.92
C ALA A 409 -15.80 -8.64 7.63
N GLY A 410 -16.82 -7.92 7.16
CA GLY A 410 -16.72 -6.50 6.78
C GLY A 410 -16.19 -6.25 5.36
N ALA A 411 -16.00 -7.31 4.57
CA ALA A 411 -15.37 -7.18 3.24
C ALA A 411 -16.26 -6.57 2.15
N ALA A 412 -17.59 -6.71 2.29
CA ALA A 412 -18.54 -6.24 1.28
C ALA A 412 -18.76 -4.73 1.39
N SER A 413 -18.76 -4.06 0.25
CA SER A 413 -19.19 -2.69 0.12
C SER A 413 -20.69 -2.59 0.41
N PRO A 414 -21.16 -1.49 1.03
CA PRO A 414 -22.58 -1.19 1.05
C PRO A 414 -23.10 -1.02 -0.39
N PRO A 415 -24.42 -1.14 -0.61
CA PRO A 415 -25.02 -0.80 -1.90
C PRO A 415 -24.94 0.71 -2.16
N ASP A 416 -24.78 1.09 -3.42
CA ASP A 416 -24.75 2.49 -3.84
C ASP A 416 -26.09 3.18 -3.52
N PRO A 417 -26.09 4.28 -2.75
CA PRO A 417 -27.31 4.96 -2.35
C PRO A 417 -28.07 5.60 -3.52
N LEU A 418 -27.37 6.07 -4.56
CA LEU A 418 -28.01 6.65 -5.75
C LEU A 418 -28.62 5.57 -6.65
N VAL A 419 -27.98 4.39 -6.74
CA VAL A 419 -28.56 3.21 -7.42
C VAL A 419 -29.78 2.71 -6.67
N THR A 420 -29.66 2.57 -5.34
CA THR A 420 -30.75 2.11 -4.47
C THR A 420 -31.96 3.04 -4.53
N ALA A 421 -31.72 4.35 -4.66
CA ALA A 421 -32.75 5.37 -4.84
C ALA A 421 -33.30 5.46 -6.28
N GLY A 422 -32.78 4.69 -7.23
CA GLY A 422 -33.19 4.74 -8.64
C GLY A 422 -32.80 6.02 -9.38
N ILE A 423 -31.86 6.80 -8.83
CA ILE A 423 -31.40 8.07 -9.40
C ILE A 423 -30.41 7.81 -10.54
N ILE A 424 -29.54 6.81 -10.36
CA ILE A 424 -28.62 6.32 -11.38
C ILE A 424 -28.86 4.83 -11.62
N ALA A 425 -28.60 4.37 -12.84
CA ALA A 425 -28.64 2.96 -13.18
C ALA A 425 -27.43 2.22 -12.55
N PRO A 426 -27.52 0.90 -12.32
CA PRO A 426 -26.42 0.10 -11.79
C PRO A 426 -25.14 0.12 -12.62
N ASN A 427 -25.19 0.64 -13.85
CA ASN A 427 -24.02 0.83 -14.70
C ASN A 427 -23.37 2.22 -14.56
N GLY A 428 -23.81 3.04 -13.59
CA GLY A 428 -23.29 4.39 -13.31
C GLY A 428 -23.82 5.49 -14.22
N LYS A 429 -24.73 5.19 -15.17
CA LYS A 429 -25.37 6.20 -16.03
C LYS A 429 -26.63 6.77 -15.37
N PRO A 430 -27.06 8.01 -15.70
CA PRO A 430 -28.36 8.50 -15.27
C PRO A 430 -29.46 7.49 -15.61
N ALA A 431 -30.37 7.23 -14.67
CA ALA A 431 -31.52 6.40 -14.96
C ALA A 431 -32.30 7.05 -16.12
N ALA A 432 -32.73 6.25 -17.11
CA ALA A 432 -33.65 6.76 -18.12
C ALA A 432 -34.88 7.29 -17.38
N GLY A 433 -35.13 8.61 -17.46
CA GLY A 433 -36.30 9.22 -16.85
C GLY A 433 -37.60 8.59 -17.39
N PRO A 434 -38.77 8.91 -16.82
CA PRO A 434 -40.04 8.56 -17.42
C PRO A 434 -40.19 9.33 -18.75
N GLY A 435 -39.62 8.78 -19.82
CA GLY A 435 -39.77 9.28 -21.17
C GLY A 435 -41.22 9.05 -21.59
N ALA A 436 -41.86 10.13 -22.03
CA ALA A 436 -43.16 10.12 -22.66
C ALA A 436 -43.28 8.96 -23.67
N GLY A 437 -44.37 8.21 -23.57
CA GLY A 437 -44.65 7.06 -24.43
C GLY A 437 -44.62 7.43 -25.91
N GLY A 438 -43.74 6.77 -26.65
CA GLY A 438 -43.84 6.56 -28.09
C GLY A 438 -44.18 5.09 -28.37
N PRO A 439 -44.97 4.79 -29.42
CA PRO A 439 -45.78 3.57 -29.47
C PRO A 439 -44.96 2.28 -29.56
N SER A 440 -45.37 1.34 -28.72
CA SER A 440 -44.87 -0.03 -28.60
C SER A 440 -44.99 -0.80 -29.91
N LYS A 441 -43.92 -1.46 -30.33
CA LYS A 441 -43.97 -2.53 -31.34
C LYS A 441 -44.27 -3.86 -30.62
N PRO A 442 -45.14 -4.75 -31.14
CA PRO A 442 -45.61 -5.91 -30.39
C PRO A 442 -44.49 -6.93 -30.15
N ALA A 443 -44.46 -7.51 -28.95
CA ALA A 443 -43.62 -8.63 -28.57
C ALA A 443 -44.15 -9.95 -29.14
N GLY A 444 -43.25 -10.81 -29.62
CA GLY A 444 -43.51 -12.22 -29.91
C GLY A 444 -43.50 -13.06 -28.62
N PRO A 445 -44.10 -14.26 -28.62
CA PRO A 445 -44.49 -14.98 -27.42
C PRO A 445 -43.28 -15.53 -26.66
N GLY A 446 -43.37 -15.44 -25.34
CA GLY A 446 -42.30 -15.76 -24.41
C GLY A 446 -42.17 -17.24 -24.03
N THR A 447 -41.21 -17.46 -23.14
CA THR A 447 -41.08 -18.66 -22.31
C THR A 447 -40.85 -18.20 -20.87
N GLY A 448 -41.57 -18.84 -19.94
CA GLY A 448 -41.79 -18.41 -18.56
C GLY A 448 -40.61 -18.48 -17.59
N PRO A 449 -40.88 -18.27 -16.29
CA PRO A 449 -39.89 -17.82 -15.32
C PRO A 449 -39.09 -19.00 -14.73
N ALA A 450 -37.78 -18.83 -14.63
CA ALA A 450 -36.93 -19.65 -13.78
C ALA A 450 -36.66 -18.89 -12.47
N THR A 451 -37.31 -19.35 -11.41
CA THR A 451 -36.95 -19.08 -10.02
C THR A 451 -35.57 -19.65 -9.72
N GLY A 452 -34.77 -18.92 -8.94
CA GLY A 452 -33.47 -19.39 -8.49
C GLY A 452 -32.63 -18.28 -7.88
N ASP A 453 -32.92 -17.95 -6.62
CA ASP A 453 -31.95 -17.33 -5.73
C ASP A 453 -30.63 -18.11 -5.81
N LYS A 454 -29.58 -17.45 -6.28
CA LYS A 454 -28.20 -17.90 -6.11
C LYS A 454 -27.44 -16.80 -5.40
N THR A 455 -27.31 -16.96 -4.10
CA THR A 455 -26.21 -16.45 -3.31
C THR A 455 -24.92 -16.73 -4.07
N ALA A 456 -24.26 -15.67 -4.54
CA ALA A 456 -23.00 -15.76 -5.27
C ALA A 456 -21.91 -16.25 -4.32
N THR A 457 -21.69 -17.57 -4.30
CA THR A 457 -20.46 -18.17 -3.82
C THR A 457 -19.40 -17.87 -4.87
N ALA A 458 -18.59 -16.84 -4.63
CA ALA A 458 -17.35 -16.67 -5.36
C ALA A 458 -16.37 -17.76 -4.90
N THR A 459 -16.53 -18.98 -5.41
CA THR A 459 -15.46 -19.97 -5.39
C THR A 459 -14.36 -19.44 -6.30
N ALA A 460 -13.34 -18.83 -5.72
CA ALA A 460 -12.05 -18.68 -6.38
C ALA A 460 -11.55 -20.10 -6.67
N ASN A 461 -11.70 -20.52 -7.93
CA ASN A 461 -10.97 -21.67 -8.43
C ASN A 461 -9.46 -21.33 -8.32
N PRO A 462 -8.61 -22.22 -7.79
CA PRO A 462 -7.18 -22.00 -7.70
C PRO A 462 -6.55 -22.24 -9.09
N ASP A 463 -7.02 -21.52 -10.11
CA ASP A 463 -6.31 -21.47 -11.38
C ASP A 463 -5.26 -20.37 -11.25
N GLU A 464 -3.99 -20.80 -11.23
CA GLU A 464 -2.75 -20.08 -10.91
C GLU A 464 -2.44 -18.83 -11.77
N GLU A 465 -3.38 -18.30 -12.54
CA GLU A 465 -3.08 -17.40 -13.67
C GLU A 465 -3.54 -15.95 -13.54
N SER A 466 -4.21 -15.53 -12.45
CA SER A 466 -4.60 -14.11 -12.26
C SER A 466 -3.93 -13.40 -11.07
N ALA A 467 -2.80 -13.95 -10.60
CA ALA A 467 -1.81 -13.23 -9.81
C ALA A 467 -0.36 -13.66 -10.19
N GLY A 468 -0.17 -14.11 -11.44
CA GLY A 468 1.10 -14.50 -12.02
C GLY A 468 2.03 -13.33 -12.39
N GLY A 469 1.92 -12.18 -11.71
CA GLY A 469 2.73 -10.99 -11.93
C GLY A 469 4.14 -11.05 -11.31
N GLY A 470 4.64 -12.24 -10.97
CA GLY A 470 6.02 -12.48 -10.60
C GLY A 470 6.60 -13.57 -11.50
N SER A 471 7.66 -13.25 -12.24
CA SER A 471 8.37 -14.21 -13.12
C SER A 471 8.61 -15.55 -12.40
N LYS A 472 8.32 -16.68 -13.08
CA LYS A 472 8.70 -18.03 -12.64
C LYS A 472 10.23 -18.17 -12.43
N ASN A 473 11.02 -17.28 -13.04
CA ASN A 473 12.45 -17.12 -12.84
C ASN A 473 12.78 -15.69 -12.34
N TRP A 474 12.28 -15.32 -11.16
CA TRP A 474 12.57 -14.04 -10.49
C TRP A 474 14.07 -13.82 -10.18
N ARG A 475 14.91 -14.85 -10.34
CA ARG A 475 16.37 -14.85 -10.09
C ARG A 475 17.22 -14.22 -11.21
N GLU A 476 16.63 -13.86 -12.35
CA GLU A 476 17.35 -13.36 -13.54
C GLU A 476 16.91 -11.95 -13.97
N ALA A 477 16.07 -11.28 -13.20
CA ALA A 477 15.60 -9.93 -13.52
C ALA A 477 16.63 -8.88 -13.07
N ALA A 478 17.21 -8.13 -14.03
CA ALA A 478 18.04 -6.98 -13.72
C ALA A 478 17.26 -5.92 -12.92
N PRO A 479 17.89 -5.14 -12.02
CA PRO A 479 17.22 -4.09 -11.24
C PRO A 479 16.61 -3.06 -12.18
N ALA A 480 15.33 -2.74 -12.01
CA ALA A 480 14.67 -1.71 -12.81
C ALA A 480 15.24 -0.34 -12.44
N ALA A 481 15.94 0.28 -13.38
CA ALA A 481 15.88 1.72 -13.54
C ALA A 481 14.42 2.11 -13.81
N TYR A 482 14.02 3.28 -13.30
CA TYR A 482 12.71 3.88 -13.50
C TYR A 482 12.23 3.77 -14.96
N ASP A 483 10.96 3.44 -15.18
CA ASP A 483 10.29 3.81 -16.44
C ASP A 483 10.29 5.35 -16.45
N GLU A 484 11.29 5.96 -17.07
CA GLU A 484 11.17 7.34 -17.48
C GLU A 484 9.93 7.40 -18.36
N GLY A 485 8.93 8.19 -17.96
CA GLY A 485 7.71 8.42 -18.73
C GLY A 485 8.06 8.95 -20.11
N GLY A 486 8.37 8.03 -21.02
CA GLY A 486 8.70 8.29 -22.40
C GLY A 486 7.40 8.41 -23.15
N PHE A 487 7.13 9.62 -23.61
CA PHE A 487 6.22 9.90 -24.72
C PHE A 487 6.19 8.75 -25.73
N GLY A 488 4.98 8.40 -26.16
CA GLY A 488 4.76 7.49 -27.27
C GLY A 488 5.71 7.79 -28.43
N GLY A 489 6.43 6.73 -28.82
CA GLY A 489 7.30 6.60 -29.98
C GLY A 489 7.79 7.86 -30.68
N PHE A 490 9.04 8.25 -30.44
CA PHE A 490 9.97 8.72 -31.48
C PHE A 490 11.41 8.71 -30.95
N GLY A 491 12.29 7.89 -31.56
CA GLY A 491 13.67 8.32 -31.76
C GLY A 491 14.83 7.64 -31.01
N GLY A 492 14.98 6.31 -31.10
CA GLY A 492 16.27 5.62 -30.87
C GLY A 492 17.42 6.05 -31.82
N TRP A 493 17.18 7.02 -32.70
CA TRP A 493 18.16 7.57 -33.65
C TRP A 493 18.88 8.83 -33.13
N ALA A 494 18.32 9.56 -32.17
CA ALA A 494 18.90 10.84 -31.73
C ALA A 494 20.17 10.67 -30.88
N ALA A 495 20.25 9.61 -30.06
CA ALA A 495 21.42 9.32 -29.23
C ALA A 495 22.63 8.82 -30.04
N LEU A 496 22.38 8.16 -31.18
CA LEU A 496 23.43 7.60 -32.04
C LEU A 496 24.12 8.68 -32.89
N VAL A 497 23.39 9.75 -33.26
CA VAL A 497 23.95 10.91 -33.98
C VAL A 497 24.81 11.79 -33.06
N LEU A 498 24.44 11.94 -31.78
CA LEU A 498 25.25 12.73 -30.83
C LEU A 498 26.58 12.04 -30.46
N PHE A 499 26.60 10.70 -30.39
CA PHE A 499 27.81 9.95 -30.07
C PHE A 499 28.85 9.98 -31.21
N VAL A 500 28.40 9.96 -32.47
CA VAL A 500 29.29 10.02 -33.64
C VAL A 500 29.83 11.44 -33.90
N ALA A 501 29.07 12.49 -33.58
CA ALA A 501 29.51 13.87 -33.79
C ALA A 501 30.58 14.35 -32.77
N ILE A 502 30.56 13.80 -31.55
CA ILE A 502 31.45 14.27 -30.46
C ILE A 502 32.71 13.40 -30.32
N VAL A 503 32.62 12.09 -30.54
CA VAL A 503 33.73 11.17 -30.29
C VAL A 503 34.72 11.14 -31.46
N THR A 504 34.24 11.22 -32.70
CA THR A 504 35.09 11.12 -33.90
C THR A 504 36.12 12.26 -34.02
N PRO A 505 35.82 13.55 -33.73
CA PRO A 505 36.84 14.61 -33.75
C PRO A 505 37.92 14.46 -32.67
N LEU A 506 37.61 13.83 -31.53
CA LEU A 506 38.53 13.68 -30.40
C LEU A 506 39.52 12.53 -30.62
N VAL A 507 39.07 11.43 -31.22
CA VAL A 507 39.97 10.30 -31.58
C VAL A 507 40.89 10.69 -32.74
N VAL A 508 40.38 11.42 -33.75
CA VAL A 508 41.20 11.89 -34.87
C VAL A 508 42.26 12.91 -34.42
N ARG A 509 41.94 13.83 -33.50
CA ARG A 509 42.94 14.75 -32.91
C ARG A 509 43.99 14.02 -32.06
N GLY A 510 43.62 12.97 -31.33
CA GLY A 510 44.55 12.18 -30.53
C GLY A 510 45.57 11.41 -31.39
N VAL A 511 45.11 10.82 -32.49
CA VAL A 511 45.94 10.02 -33.41
C VAL A 511 46.89 10.92 -34.23
N ILE A 512 46.42 12.07 -34.73
CA ILE A 512 47.28 13.03 -35.46
C ILE A 512 48.39 13.61 -34.57
N ARG A 513 48.12 13.80 -33.27
CA ARG A 513 49.12 14.33 -32.32
C ARG A 513 50.21 13.31 -31.97
N LYS A 514 49.90 12.02 -32.07
CA LYS A 514 50.85 10.92 -31.84
C LYS A 514 51.72 10.64 -33.07
N LEU A 515 51.18 10.82 -34.28
CA LEU A 515 51.91 10.67 -35.55
C LEU A 515 52.84 11.85 -35.89
N ARG A 516 52.65 13.04 -35.29
CA ARG A 516 53.55 14.19 -35.45
C ARG A 516 54.74 14.23 -34.47
N ARG A 517 54.84 13.25 -33.56
CA ARG A 517 55.91 13.14 -32.55
C ARG A 517 56.72 11.84 -32.67
N ALA A 518 56.55 11.11 -33.77
CA ALA A 518 57.32 9.92 -34.12
C ALA A 518 58.22 10.22 -35.32
#